data_AF-A0A5A9Z6E3-F1
#
_entry.id   AF-A0A5A9Z6E3-F1
#
_cell.length_a   1.000
_cell.length_b   1.000
_cell.length_c   1.000
_cell.angle_alpha   90.00
_cell.angle_beta   90.00
_cell.angle_gamma   90.00
#
_symmetry.space_group_name_H-M   'P 1'
#
loop_
_entity.id
_entity.type
_entity.pdbx_description
1 polymer ?
#
loop_
_entity_poly.entity_id
_entity_poly.type
_entity_poly.pdbx_seq_one_letter_code
_entity_poly.pdbx_strand_id
1 'polypeptide(L)'
;MPCGLTVLCLSVLCLSLTAVPPVSAQGLFPYTDAREVLRGKALYDDYCAACHGADLEGEANWRQPDEDGYLPAPPHDETGHTWHHPDEQLLMITKYGTAALVGGDYKTRMEGFGDQLDDDEILAILAYIKSTWPEQIIARHDQMNAAQGQ
;
A
#
# COMPACT_ATOMS: atom_id res chain seq x y z
N MET A 1 -17.92 -34.81 64.89
CA MET A 1 -17.12 -33.58 64.76
C MET A 1 -16.71 -33.43 63.29
N PRO A 2 -17.38 -32.59 62.48
CA PRO A 2 -16.99 -32.33 61.09
C PRO A 2 -16.28 -30.96 60.96
N CYS A 3 -15.19 -30.90 60.18
CA CYS A 3 -14.57 -29.72 59.54
C CYS A 3 -13.12 -30.09 59.19
N GLY A 4 -12.52 -29.79 58.05
CA GLY A 4 -12.89 -29.00 56.87
C GLY A 4 -11.92 -29.34 55.74
N LEU A 5 -12.39 -29.30 54.51
CA LEU A 5 -12.14 -28.24 53.52
C LEU A 5 -10.98 -28.56 52.57
N THR A 6 -11.37 -29.17 51.44
CA THR A 6 -10.61 -29.32 50.21
C THR A 6 -10.33 -27.94 49.61
N VAL A 7 -9.05 -27.57 49.46
CA VAL A 7 -8.66 -26.36 48.72
C VAL A 7 -8.44 -26.75 47.26
N LEU A 8 -9.39 -26.37 46.40
CA LEU A 8 -9.26 -26.47 44.95
C LEU A 8 -8.53 -25.19 44.46
N CYS A 9 -7.31 -25.34 43.97
CA CYS A 9 -6.53 -24.24 43.41
C CYS A 9 -7.02 -23.99 41.97
N LEU A 10 -7.87 -22.98 41.75
CA LEU A 10 -8.21 -22.52 40.40
C LEU A 10 -7.08 -21.64 39.86
N SER A 11 -6.30 -22.18 38.94
CA SER A 11 -5.38 -21.41 38.11
C SER A 11 -6.17 -20.59 37.08
N VAL A 12 -6.22 -19.27 37.28
CA VAL A 12 -6.78 -18.31 36.32
C VAL A 12 -5.75 -18.12 35.20
N LEU A 13 -6.03 -18.71 34.03
CA LEU A 13 -5.28 -18.46 32.81
C LEU A 13 -5.74 -17.11 32.23
N CYS A 14 -4.99 -16.05 32.49
CA CYS A 14 -5.18 -14.75 31.84
C CYS A 14 -4.69 -14.85 30.40
N LEU A 15 -5.60 -15.12 29.45
CA LEU A 15 -5.36 -14.93 28.03
C LEU A 15 -5.40 -13.42 27.75
N SER A 16 -4.25 -12.78 27.69
CA SER A 16 -4.11 -11.40 27.24
C SER A 16 -4.41 -11.32 25.74
N LEU A 17 -5.63 -10.90 25.39
CA LEU A 17 -6.00 -10.47 24.05
C LEU A 17 -5.19 -9.21 23.71
N THR A 18 -4.15 -9.35 22.90
CA THR A 18 -3.54 -8.20 22.23
C THR A 18 -4.56 -7.69 21.20
N ALA A 19 -5.21 -6.57 21.49
CA ALA A 19 -6.10 -5.90 20.56
C ALA A 19 -5.26 -5.39 19.38
N VAL A 20 -5.31 -6.10 18.25
CA VAL A 20 -4.87 -5.55 16.96
C VAL A 20 -5.88 -4.46 16.60
N PRO A 21 -5.48 -3.21 16.40
CA PRO A 21 -6.41 -2.15 16.00
C PRO A 21 -7.08 -2.55 14.67
N PRO A 22 -8.39 -2.28 14.51
CA PRO A 22 -9.07 -2.57 13.26
C PRO A 22 -8.43 -1.74 12.14
N VAL A 23 -8.12 -2.39 11.02
CA VAL A 23 -7.81 -1.69 9.77
C VAL A 23 -8.97 -0.73 9.51
N SER A 24 -8.64 0.56 9.43
CA SER A 24 -9.60 1.61 9.12
C SER A 24 -10.25 1.31 7.77
N ALA A 25 -11.53 1.65 7.61
CA ALA A 25 -12.26 1.45 6.34
C ALA A 25 -11.61 2.20 5.16
N GLN A 26 -10.68 3.13 5.44
CA GLN A 26 -9.94 3.96 4.51
C GLN A 26 -8.64 3.31 4.00
N GLY A 27 -8.27 2.12 4.51
CA GLY A 27 -7.04 1.41 4.14
C GLY A 27 -5.79 1.81 4.95
N LEU A 28 -4.62 1.41 4.47
CA LEU A 28 -3.30 1.69 5.03
C LEU A 28 -2.81 3.11 4.72
N PHE A 29 -3.22 3.69 3.59
CA PHE A 29 -2.66 4.97 3.14
C PHE A 29 -3.27 6.16 3.91
N PRO A 30 -2.46 7.03 4.54
CA PRO A 30 -2.95 8.21 5.27
C PRO A 30 -3.38 9.37 4.34
N TYR A 31 -4.14 9.09 3.28
CA TYR A 31 -4.51 10.06 2.22
C TYR A 31 -5.42 11.21 2.69
N THR A 32 -5.99 11.13 3.90
CA THR A 32 -6.78 12.20 4.52
C THR A 32 -5.97 13.08 5.49
N ASP A 33 -4.74 12.69 5.86
CA ASP A 33 -3.83 13.57 6.60
C ASP A 33 -3.06 14.44 5.60
N ALA A 34 -3.40 15.73 5.55
CA ALA A 34 -2.79 16.69 4.64
C ALA A 34 -1.26 16.81 4.81
N ARG A 35 -0.71 16.51 6.00
CA ARG A 35 0.75 16.54 6.21
C ARG A 35 1.43 15.34 5.57
N GLU A 36 0.82 14.15 5.69
CA GLU A 36 1.36 12.94 5.04
C GLU A 36 1.22 13.02 3.53
N VAL A 37 0.12 13.59 3.01
CA VAL A 37 -0.02 13.87 1.57
C VAL A 37 1.07 14.82 1.08
N LEU A 38 1.37 15.88 1.83
CA LEU A 38 2.39 16.86 1.44
C LEU A 38 3.81 16.28 1.52
N ARG A 39 4.09 15.46 2.55
CA ARG A 39 5.34 14.68 2.66
C ARG A 39 5.48 13.70 1.49
N GLY A 40 4.40 12.97 1.21
CA GLY A 40 4.32 12.01 0.11
C GLY A 40 4.57 12.63 -1.25
N LYS A 41 4.05 13.84 -1.50
CA LYS A 41 4.34 14.56 -2.74
C LYS A 41 5.84 14.85 -2.90
N ALA A 42 6.50 15.35 -1.85
CA ALA A 42 7.93 15.65 -1.92
C ALA A 42 8.75 14.40 -2.24
N LEU A 43 8.43 13.28 -1.58
CA LEU A 43 9.06 12.00 -1.86
C LEU A 43 8.74 11.49 -3.27
N TYR A 44 7.50 11.64 -3.75
CA TYR A 44 7.12 11.28 -5.11
C TYR A 44 7.93 12.04 -6.15
N ASP A 45 8.10 13.36 -5.95
CA ASP A 45 8.88 14.21 -6.85
C ASP A 45 10.36 13.74 -6.93
N ASP A 46 10.92 13.29 -5.80
CA ASP A 46 12.32 12.84 -5.71
C ASP A 46 12.55 11.43 -6.27
N TYR A 47 11.61 10.49 -6.07
CA TYR A 47 11.83 9.06 -6.34
C TYR A 47 11.01 8.50 -7.50
N CYS A 48 9.89 9.12 -7.87
CA CYS A 48 8.90 8.50 -8.76
C CYS A 48 8.66 9.31 -10.05
N ALA A 49 8.66 10.64 -9.94
CA ALA A 49 8.28 11.55 -11.02
C ALA A 49 9.17 11.45 -12.27
N ALA A 50 10.43 11.01 -12.12
CA ALA A 50 11.34 10.82 -13.25
C ALA A 50 10.82 9.83 -14.30
N CYS A 51 10.00 8.86 -13.88
CA CYS A 51 9.36 7.90 -14.77
C CYS A 51 7.84 8.14 -14.87
N HIS A 52 7.18 8.39 -13.74
CA HIS A 52 5.72 8.49 -13.69
C HIS A 52 5.15 9.89 -13.97
N GLY A 53 6.02 10.86 -14.28
CA GLY A 53 5.64 12.25 -14.57
C GLY A 53 5.44 13.09 -13.31
N ALA A 54 5.62 14.41 -13.42
CA ALA A 54 5.47 15.30 -12.28
C ALA A 54 4.00 15.51 -11.86
N ASP A 55 3.08 15.27 -12.80
CA ASP A 55 1.63 15.40 -12.64
C ASP A 55 0.94 14.02 -12.64
N LEU A 56 1.69 12.93 -12.38
CA LEU A 56 1.20 11.53 -12.35
C LEU A 56 0.75 10.98 -13.71
N GLU A 57 1.12 11.65 -14.81
CA GLU A 57 0.62 11.38 -16.16
C GLU A 57 1.23 10.13 -16.83
N GLY A 58 2.34 9.63 -16.28
CA GLY A 58 3.08 8.49 -16.82
C GLY A 58 3.73 8.78 -18.18
N GLU A 59 4.29 7.74 -18.78
CA GLU A 59 4.90 7.80 -20.10
C GLU A 59 3.87 7.57 -21.22
N ALA A 60 4.15 8.14 -22.40
CA ALA A 60 3.34 7.90 -23.57
C ALA A 60 3.31 6.41 -23.95
N ASN A 61 2.17 5.94 -24.46
CA ASN A 61 1.98 4.54 -24.89
C ASN A 61 2.29 3.49 -23.80
N TRP A 62 2.13 3.81 -22.52
CA TRP A 62 2.42 2.91 -21.38
C TRP A 62 1.79 1.50 -21.43
N ARG A 63 0.74 1.32 -22.25
CA ARG A 63 0.09 0.02 -22.48
C ARG A 63 0.75 -0.82 -23.58
N GLN A 64 1.78 -0.33 -24.25
CA GLN A 64 2.48 -0.99 -25.35
C GLN A 64 3.94 -1.21 -24.96
N PRO A 65 4.46 -2.45 -25.07
CA PRO A 65 5.88 -2.69 -24.88
C PRO A 65 6.71 -1.90 -25.90
N ASP A 66 7.84 -1.36 -25.44
CA ASP A 66 8.83 -0.74 -26.31
C ASP A 66 9.68 -1.76 -27.08
N GLU A 67 10.67 -1.27 -27.83
CA GLU A 67 11.56 -2.10 -28.65
C GLU A 67 12.36 -3.13 -27.84
N ASP A 68 12.61 -2.86 -26.56
CA ASP A 68 13.31 -3.75 -25.64
C ASP A 68 12.36 -4.71 -24.90
N GLY A 69 11.04 -4.55 -25.12
CA GLY A 69 9.98 -5.38 -24.56
C GLY A 69 9.53 -4.97 -23.16
N TYR A 70 9.82 -3.75 -22.71
CA TYR A 70 9.39 -3.23 -21.42
C TYR A 70 8.13 -2.36 -21.58
N LEU A 71 7.24 -2.42 -20.59
CA LEU A 71 6.14 -1.45 -20.50
C LEU A 71 6.67 -0.13 -19.92
N PRO A 72 6.37 1.02 -20.57
CA PRO A 72 6.62 2.33 -19.98
C PRO A 72 5.85 2.54 -18.68
N ALA A 73 6.27 3.51 -17.88
CA ALA A 73 5.66 3.82 -16.59
C ALA A 73 4.18 4.24 -16.78
N PRO A 74 3.22 3.56 -16.14
CA PRO A 74 1.81 3.92 -16.23
C PRO A 74 1.52 5.24 -15.48
N PRO A 75 0.46 5.97 -15.86
CA PRO A 75 -0.07 7.05 -15.05
C PRO A 75 -0.51 6.53 -13.68
N HIS A 76 -0.35 7.38 -12.69
CA HIS A 76 -0.86 7.18 -11.34
C HIS A 76 -2.15 7.95 -11.07
N ASP A 77 -2.64 8.74 -12.03
CA ASP A 77 -3.94 9.42 -12.01
C ASP A 77 -5.13 8.48 -12.36
N GLU A 78 -6.33 9.04 -12.58
CA GLU A 78 -7.52 8.26 -12.92
C GLU A 78 -7.43 7.49 -14.25
N THR A 79 -6.52 7.86 -15.15
CA THR A 79 -6.36 7.24 -16.48
C THR A 79 -5.50 5.98 -16.46
N GLY A 80 -4.76 5.79 -15.35
CA GLY A 80 -3.87 4.68 -15.08
C GLY A 80 -4.56 3.39 -14.63
N HIS A 81 -3.80 2.56 -13.90
CA HIS A 81 -4.32 1.31 -13.34
C HIS A 81 -3.98 1.06 -11.88
N THR A 82 -3.23 1.95 -11.22
CA THR A 82 -2.75 1.77 -9.84
C THR A 82 -3.88 1.47 -8.86
N TRP A 83 -5.00 2.20 -8.96
CA TRP A 83 -6.17 2.04 -8.11
C TRP A 83 -6.94 0.71 -8.28
N HIS A 84 -6.53 -0.17 -9.19
CA HIS A 84 -7.07 -1.54 -9.30
C HIS A 84 -6.40 -2.55 -8.35
N HIS A 85 -5.38 -2.11 -7.60
CA HIS A 85 -4.65 -2.95 -6.66
C HIS A 85 -4.93 -2.50 -5.22
N PRO A 86 -5.09 -3.43 -4.26
CA PRO A 86 -5.28 -3.10 -2.85
C PRO A 86 -3.99 -2.54 -2.22
N ASP A 87 -4.14 -1.87 -1.08
CA ASP A 87 -3.06 -1.14 -0.41
C ASP A 87 -1.82 -2.01 -0.15
N GLU A 88 -2.03 -3.21 0.40
CA GLU A 88 -0.92 -4.14 0.69
C GLU A 88 -0.17 -4.50 -0.58
N GLN A 89 -0.87 -4.78 -1.69
CA GLN A 89 -0.22 -5.10 -2.95
C GLN A 89 0.61 -3.93 -3.47
N LEU A 90 0.08 -2.70 -3.37
CA LEU A 90 0.78 -1.49 -3.80
C LEU A 90 2.01 -1.17 -2.93
N LEU A 91 1.91 -1.37 -1.61
CA LEU A 91 3.05 -1.27 -0.69
C LEU A 91 4.14 -2.27 -1.07
N MET A 92 3.76 -3.54 -1.27
CA MET A 92 4.71 -4.59 -1.63
C MET A 92 5.36 -4.34 -3.00
N ILE A 93 4.60 -3.87 -4.00
CA ILE A 93 5.13 -3.52 -5.33
C ILE A 93 6.17 -2.41 -5.19
N THR A 94 5.85 -1.35 -4.46
CA THR A 94 6.76 -0.20 -4.28
C THR A 94 8.01 -0.61 -3.50
N LYS A 95 7.86 -1.43 -2.46
CA LYS A 95 8.97 -1.85 -1.60
C LYS A 95 9.92 -2.83 -2.28
N TYR A 96 9.39 -3.85 -2.93
CA TYR A 96 10.20 -4.98 -3.45
C TYR A 96 10.37 -4.98 -4.98
N GLY A 97 9.60 -4.15 -5.69
CA GLY A 97 9.58 -4.10 -7.15
C GLY A 97 8.70 -5.19 -7.76
N THR A 98 8.13 -4.90 -8.94
CA THR A 98 7.15 -5.80 -9.59
C THR A 98 7.77 -7.15 -9.97
N ALA A 99 9.05 -7.17 -10.40
CA ALA A 99 9.74 -8.40 -10.78
C ALA A 99 9.87 -9.38 -9.60
N ALA A 100 10.12 -8.89 -8.38
CA ALA A 100 10.26 -9.72 -7.20
C ALA A 100 8.96 -10.41 -6.80
N LEU A 101 7.81 -9.76 -7.04
CA LEU A 101 6.49 -10.30 -6.70
C LEU A 101 5.90 -11.22 -7.76
N VAL A 102 6.08 -10.89 -9.04
CA VAL A 102 5.59 -11.72 -10.16
C VAL A 102 6.49 -12.94 -10.35
N GLY A 103 7.81 -12.77 -10.20
CA GLY A 103 8.80 -13.81 -10.38
C GLY A 103 9.01 -14.22 -11.85
N GLY A 104 9.75 -15.33 -12.03
CA GLY A 104 10.12 -15.82 -13.35
C GLY A 104 11.07 -14.87 -14.08
N ASP A 105 10.81 -14.64 -15.36
CA ASP A 105 11.55 -13.75 -16.26
C ASP A 105 10.79 -12.42 -16.52
N TYR A 106 9.87 -12.04 -15.62
CA TYR A 106 9.07 -10.82 -15.79
C TYR A 106 9.96 -9.58 -15.89
N LYS A 107 9.82 -8.86 -17.01
CA LYS A 107 10.60 -7.65 -17.30
C LYS A 107 9.84 -6.40 -16.88
N THR A 108 10.48 -5.56 -16.10
CA THR A 108 9.99 -4.25 -15.70
C THR A 108 11.15 -3.32 -15.42
N ARG A 109 10.93 -2.01 -15.61
CA ARG A 109 11.84 -0.96 -15.13
C ARG A 109 11.43 -0.39 -13.77
N MET A 110 10.29 -0.82 -13.24
CA MET A 110 9.85 -0.46 -11.90
C MET A 110 10.63 -1.29 -10.87
N GLU A 111 11.65 -0.68 -10.31
CA GLU A 111 12.45 -1.24 -9.23
C GLU A 111 11.73 -1.20 -7.87
N GLY A 112 12.31 -1.87 -6.88
CA GLY A 112 11.86 -1.80 -5.49
C GLY A 112 12.67 -0.77 -4.72
N PHE A 113 12.01 0.01 -3.87
CA PHE A 113 12.61 1.13 -3.14
C PHE A 113 12.91 0.82 -1.67
N GLY A 114 12.74 -0.42 -1.21
CA GLY A 114 12.86 -0.79 0.21
C GLY A 114 14.26 -0.62 0.83
N ASP A 115 15.30 -0.42 0.01
CA ASP A 115 16.65 -0.09 0.48
C ASP A 115 16.87 1.43 0.61
N GLN A 116 15.96 2.25 0.06
CA GLN A 116 16.05 3.71 -0.02
C GLN A 116 14.97 4.41 0.81
N LEU A 117 13.79 3.80 0.93
CA LEU A 117 12.62 4.34 1.61
C LEU A 117 12.15 3.38 2.69
N ASP A 118 11.77 3.91 3.84
CA ASP A 118 11.07 3.13 4.86
C ASP A 118 9.57 2.96 4.54
N ASP A 119 8.88 2.14 5.34
CA ASP A 119 7.46 1.84 5.11
C ASP A 119 6.57 3.08 5.26
N ASP A 120 6.89 3.98 6.20
CA ASP A 120 6.10 5.20 6.41
C ASP A 120 6.28 6.17 5.23
N GLU A 121 7.48 6.24 4.65
CA GLU A 121 7.77 7.01 3.45
C GLU A 121 7.03 6.47 2.22
N ILE A 122 7.02 5.14 2.03
CA ILE A 122 6.25 4.52 0.94
C ILE A 122 4.74 4.76 1.14
N LEU A 123 4.23 4.62 2.36
CA LEU A 123 2.82 4.88 2.67
C LEU A 123 2.46 6.36 2.42
N ALA A 124 3.36 7.30 2.72
CA ALA A 124 3.16 8.71 2.41
C ALA A 124 3.09 8.96 0.89
N ILE A 125 3.99 8.37 0.10
CA ILE A 125 3.96 8.45 -1.38
C ILE A 125 2.61 7.93 -1.90
N LEU A 126 2.18 6.75 -1.45
CA LEU A 126 0.93 6.13 -1.88
C LEU A 126 -0.30 6.94 -1.41
N ALA A 127 -0.21 7.60 -0.25
CA ALA A 127 -1.22 8.55 0.22
C ALA A 127 -1.33 9.77 -0.71
N TYR A 128 -0.20 10.34 -1.16
CA TYR A 128 -0.21 11.42 -2.14
C TYR A 128 -0.89 10.97 -3.45
N ILE A 129 -0.47 9.84 -4.01
CA ILE A 129 -1.08 9.29 -5.23
C ILE A 129 -2.59 9.10 -5.05
N LYS A 130 -3.03 8.46 -3.97
CA LYS A 130 -4.46 8.24 -3.70
C LYS A 130 -5.24 9.54 -3.53
N SER A 131 -4.63 10.59 -2.98
CA SER A 131 -5.27 11.88 -2.75
C SER A 131 -5.64 12.64 -4.03
N THR A 132 -5.02 12.30 -5.16
CA THR A 132 -5.31 12.95 -6.46
C THR A 132 -6.47 12.30 -7.20
N TRP A 133 -6.89 11.10 -6.80
CA TRP A 133 -7.96 10.39 -7.48
C TRP A 133 -9.33 11.04 -7.25
N PRO A 134 -10.24 10.98 -8.24
CA PRO A 134 -11.64 11.31 -8.05
C PRO A 134 -12.29 10.51 -6.91
N GLU A 135 -13.22 11.11 -6.17
CA GLU A 135 -13.89 10.51 -5.01
C GLU A 135 -14.46 9.10 -5.30
N GLN A 136 -15.01 8.88 -6.50
CA GLN A 136 -15.55 7.59 -6.90
C GLN A 136 -14.47 6.49 -7.05
N ILE A 137 -13.24 6.84 -7.43
CA ILE A 137 -12.12 5.90 -7.53
C ILE A 137 -11.60 5.60 -6.12
N ILE A 138 -11.45 6.61 -5.27
CA ILE A 138 -11.10 6.43 -3.85
C ILE A 138 -12.10 5.47 -3.18
N ALA A 139 -13.40 5.71 -3.33
CA ALA A 139 -14.44 4.86 -2.75
C ALA A 139 -14.37 3.41 -3.25
N ARG A 140 -14.08 3.19 -4.54
CA ARG A 140 -13.91 1.85 -5.12
C ARG A 140 -12.67 1.15 -4.55
N HIS A 141 -11.57 1.87 -4.42
CA HIS A 141 -10.33 1.35 -3.86
C HIS A 141 -10.49 0.99 -2.38
N ASP A 142 -11.17 1.83 -1.60
CA ASP A 142 -11.50 1.56 -0.19
C ASP A 142 -12.37 0.31 -0.02
N GLN A 143 -13.35 0.12 -0.91
CA GLN A 143 -14.18 -1.10 -0.92
C GLN A 143 -13.35 -2.36 -1.19
N MET A 144 -12.39 -2.29 -2.10
CA MET A 144 -11.47 -3.39 -2.39
C MET A 144 -10.58 -3.71 -1.19
N ASN A 145 -10.05 -2.69 -0.50
CA ASN A 145 -9.27 -2.86 0.72
C ASN A 145 -10.09 -3.52 1.84
N ALA A 146 -11.33 -3.07 2.05
CA ALA A 146 -12.23 -3.65 3.05
C ALA A 146 -12.63 -5.10 2.73
N ALA A 147 -12.57 -5.52 1.46
CA ALA A 147 -12.83 -6.89 1.03
C ALA A 147 -11.61 -7.82 1.23
N GLN A 148 -10.39 -7.29 1.23
CA GLN A 148 -9.17 -8.07 1.49
C GLN A 148 -8.88 -8.30 2.98
N GLY A 149 -9.44 -7.46 3.86
CA GLY A 149 -9.36 -7.63 5.31
C GLY A 149 -10.37 -8.62 5.91
N GLN A 150 -11.12 -9.35 5.07
CA GLN A 150 -12.04 -10.44 5.44
C GLN A 150 -11.39 -11.80 5.23
#